data_AF-A0A485NG85-F1
#
_entry.id   AF-A0A485NG85-F1
#
_cell.length_a   1.000
_cell.length_b   1.000
_cell.length_c   1.000
_cell.angle_alpha   90.00
_cell.angle_beta   90.00
_cell.angle_gamma   90.00
#
_symmetry.space_group_name_H-M   'P 1'
#
loop_
_entity.id
_entity.type
_entity.pdbx_description
1 polymer ?
#
loop_
_entity_poly.entity_id
_entity_poly.type
_entity_poly.pdbx_seq_one_letter_code
_entity_poly.pdbx_strand_id
1 'polypeptide(L)' 'MGQKYHQDSEATIHCQISLKLYTSYIYLSMSYYFDLSDVALKNFNKYFPHQSHEEREKAEKLMKLQNQ' A
#
# COMPACT_ATOMS: atom_id res chain seq x y z
N MET A 1 -25.65 -9.92 -18.31
CA MET A 1 -25.21 -9.64 -16.92
C MET A 1 -23.70 -9.79 -16.69
N GLY A 2 -22.94 -10.49 -17.55
CA GLY A 2 -21.50 -10.70 -17.36
C GLY A 2 -20.60 -9.46 -17.49
N GLN A 3 -20.93 -8.48 -18.33
CA GLN A 3 -20.07 -7.30 -18.51
C GLN A 3 -20.08 -6.31 -17.35
N LYS A 4 -21.21 -6.13 -16.66
CA LYS A 4 -21.29 -5.28 -15.46
C LYS A 4 -20.45 -5.84 -14.31
N TYR A 5 -20.50 -7.16 -14.11
CA TYR A 5 -19.71 -7.83 -13.08
C TYR A 5 -18.20 -7.69 -13.34
N HIS A 6 -17.79 -7.69 -14.60
CA HIS A 6 -16.40 -7.47 -14.99
C HIS A 6 -15.94 -6.03 -14.74
N GLN A 7 -16.75 -5.02 -15.10
CA GLN A 7 -16.44 -3.61 -14.79
C GLN A 7 -16.41 -3.31 -13.29
N ASP A 8 -17.36 -3.85 -12.53
CA ASP A 8 -17.39 -3.68 -11.07
C ASP A 8 -16.15 -4.33 -10.41
N SER A 9 -15.68 -5.45 -10.97
CA SER A 9 -14.45 -6.12 -10.54
C SER A 9 -13.20 -5.29 -10.87
N GLU A 10 -13.09 -4.71 -12.06
CA GLU A 10 -11.96 -3.85 -12.44
C GLU A 10 -11.88 -2.59 -11.59
N ALA A 11 -13.01 -1.91 -11.38
CA ALA A 11 -13.09 -0.73 -10.52
C ALA A 11 -12.68 -1.06 -9.07
N THR A 12 -13.09 -2.23 -8.57
CA THR A 12 -12.71 -2.71 -7.24
C THR A 12 -11.20 -2.95 -7.14
N ILE A 13 -10.59 -3.59 -8.14
CA ILE A 13 -9.14 -3.85 -8.18
C ILE A 13 -8.36 -2.54 -8.25
N HIS A 14 -8.79 -1.59 -9.09
CA HIS A 14 -8.17 -0.27 -9.20
C HIS A 14 -8.22 0.51 -7.88
N CYS A 15 -9.35 0.46 -7.19
CA CYS A 15 -9.53 1.05 -5.86
C CYS A 15 -8.59 0.40 -4.83
N GLN A 16 -8.48 -0.93 -4.82
CA GLN A 16 -7.58 -1.65 -3.91
C GLN A 16 -6.10 -1.33 -4.16
N ILE A 17 -5.69 -1.22 -5.43
CA ILE A 17 -4.33 -0.81 -5.80
C ILE A 17 -4.05 0.59 -5.24
N SER A 18 -4.96 1.54 -5.48
CA SER A 18 -4.83 2.92 -5.01
C SER A 18 -4.75 3.01 -3.49
N LEU A 19 -5.61 2.26 -2.78
CA LEU A 19 -5.60 2.18 -1.33
C LEU A 19 -4.26 1.66 -0.79
N LYS A 20 -3.73 0.59 -1.37
CA LYS A 20 -2.44 -0.01 -0.94
C LYS A 20 -1.27 0.92 -1.15
N LEU A 21 -1.23 1.65 -2.28
CA LEU A 21 -0.20 2.66 -2.52
C LEU A 21 -0.31 3.82 -1.52
N TYR A 22 -1.53 4.26 -1.20
CA TYR A 22 -1.75 5.30 -0.20
C TYR A 22 -1.31 4.84 1.21
N THR A 23 -1.67 3.63 1.62
CA THR A 23 -1.23 3.04 2.89
C THR A 23 0.30 2.90 2.94
N SER A 24 0.93 2.47 1.84
CA SER A 24 2.39 2.43 1.70
C SER A 24 3.02 3.80 1.93
N TYR A 25 2.44 4.86 1.36
CA TYR A 25 2.90 6.23 1.54
C TYR A 25 2.76 6.72 2.98
N ILE A 26 1.64 6.43 3.65
CA ILE A 26 1.41 6.79 5.06
C ILE A 26 2.43 6.09 5.97
N TYR A 27 2.72 4.80 5.75
CA TYR A 27 3.76 4.13 6.53
C TYR A 27 5.14 4.74 6.30
N LEU A 28 5.47 5.10 5.07
CA LEU A 28 6.74 5.76 4.78
C LEU A 28 6.82 7.14 5.47
N SER A 29 5.77 7.95 5.42
CA SER A 29 5.74 9.27 6.06
C SER A 29 5.81 9.17 7.58
N MET A 30 5.15 8.18 8.20
CA MET A 30 5.31 7.87 9.62
C MET A 30 6.74 7.49 9.95
N SER A 31 7.41 6.68 9.12
CA SER A 31 8.83 6.35 9.32
C SER A 31 9.70 7.61 9.38
N TYR A 32 9.52 8.54 8.45
CA TYR A 32 10.28 9.80 8.43
C TYR A 32 9.96 10.69 9.64
N TYR A 33 8.68 10.80 10.02
CA TYR A 33 8.27 11.59 11.18
C TYR A 33 8.92 11.09 12.48
N PHE A 34 8.95 9.77 12.70
CA PHE A 34 9.54 9.17 13.89
C PHE A 34 11.07 9.12 13.88
N ASP A 35 11.70 9.16 12.70
CA ASP A 35 13.17 9.28 12.57
C ASP A 35 13.67 10.69 12.92
N LEU A 36 12.83 11.72 12.68
CA LEU A 36 13.12 13.12 13.03
C LEU A 36 12.84 13.44 14.50
N SER A 37 11.93 12.70 15.16
CA SER A 37 11.67 12.88 16.58
C SER A 37 12.78 12.21 17.40
N ASP A 38 13.47 12.94 18.27
CA ASP A 38 14.41 12.38 19.28
C ASP A 38 13.68 11.55 20.37
N VAL A 39 12.44 11.15 20.09
CA VAL A 39 11.58 10.33 20.93
C VAL A 39 11.98 8.87 20.72
N ALA A 40 12.15 8.16 21.83
CA ALA A 40 12.74 6.83 21.98
C ALA A 40 12.03 5.64 21.27
N LEU A 41 11.39 5.86 20.13
CA LEU A 41 10.69 4.86 19.33
C LEU A 41 11.58 4.26 18.23
N LYS A 42 12.87 4.05 18.53
CA LYS A 42 13.86 3.45 17.58
C LYS A 42 13.39 2.10 17.01
N ASN A 43 12.55 1.36 17.72
CA ASN A 43 11.98 0.09 17.24
C ASN A 43 11.05 0.26 16.03
N PHE A 44 10.50 1.45 15.81
CA PHE A 44 9.61 1.75 14.69
C PHE A 44 10.34 2.10 13.39
N ASN A 45 11.66 2.41 13.47
CA ASN A 45 12.46 2.73 12.30
C ASN A 45 12.61 1.55 11.31
N LYS A 46 12.35 0.31 11.76
CA LYS A 46 12.30 -0.88 10.90
C LYS A 46 10.87 -1.29 10.56
N TYR A 47 9.93 -1.08 11.48
CA TYR A 47 8.55 -1.53 11.32
C TYR A 47 7.86 -0.79 10.17
N PHE A 48 7.90 0.54 10.16
CA PHE A 48 7.18 1.33 9.17
C PHE A 48 7.72 1.20 7.74
N PRO A 49 9.04 1.20 7.49
CA PRO A 49 9.58 0.91 6.16
C PRO A 49 9.22 -0.50 5.67
N HIS A 50 9.24 -1.49 6.56
CA HIS A 50 8.85 -2.85 6.22
C HIS A 50 7.36 -2.93 5.82
N GLN A 51 6.46 -2.35 6.61
CA GLN A 51 5.03 -2.29 6.29
C GLN A 51 4.75 -1.52 4.98
N SER A 52 5.46 -0.43 4.74
CA SER A 52 5.40 0.31 3.47
C SER A 52 5.76 -0.59 2.29
N HIS A 53 6.87 -1.34 2.41
CA HIS A 53 7.30 -2.28 1.38
C HIS A 53 6.28 -3.38 1.12
N GLU A 54 5.72 -3.99 2.18
CA GLU A 54 4.71 -5.05 2.05
C GLU A 54 3.45 -4.58 1.33
N GLU A 55 2.93 -3.38 1.64
CA GLU A 55 1.75 -2.86 0.94
C GLU A 55 2.04 -2.51 -0.53
N ARG A 56 3.25 -2.04 -0.83
CA ARG A 56 3.68 -1.81 -2.21
C ARG A 56 3.79 -3.12 -3.00
N GLU A 57 4.37 -4.17 -2.43
CA GLU A 57 4.40 -5.50 -3.07
C GLU A 57 2.98 -6.05 -3.32
N LYS A 58 2.06 -5.84 -2.37
CA LYS A 58 0.65 -6.23 -2.53
C LYS A 58 -0.01 -5.46 -3.69
N ALA A 59 0.28 -4.17 -3.84
CA ALA A 59 -0.21 -3.37 -4.97
C ALA A 59 0.37 -3.89 -6.31
N GLU A 60 1.68 -4.17 -6.36
CA GLU A 60 2.34 -4.70 -7.56
C GLU A 60 1.79 -6.07 -7.98
N LYS A 61 1.47 -6.95 -7.03
CA LYS A 61 0.82 -8.24 -7.31
C LYS A 61 -0.57 -8.05 -7.92
N LEU A 62 -1.37 -7.12 -7.39
CA LEU A 62 -2.69 -6.80 -7.95
C LEU A 62 -2.59 -6.18 -9.35
N MET A 63 -1.64 -5.29 -9.58
CA MET A 63 -1.38 -4.72 -10.91
C MET A 63 -0.99 -5.79 -11.94
N LYS A 64 -0.17 -6.77 -11.55
CA LYS A 64 0.18 -7.89 -12.43
C LYS A 64 -1.03 -8.75 -12.76
N LEU A 65 -1.87 -9.05 -11.78
CA LEU A 65 -3.11 -9.82 -11.98
C LEU A 65 -4.13 -9.09 -12.86
N GLN A 66 -4.19 -7.75 -12.79
CA GLN A 66 -5.09 -6.95 -13.64
C GLN A 66 -4.62 -6.88 -15.10
N ASN A 67 -3.30 -6.93 -15.33
CA ASN A 67 -2.70 -6.83 -16.67
C ASN A 67 -2.46 -8.21 -17.35
N GLN A 68 -2.94 -9.30 -16.74
CA GLN A 68 -2.98 -10.65 -17.33
C GLN A 68 -4.31 -10.90 -18.03
#